data_AF-L0E9H9-F1
#
_entry.id   AF-L0E9H9-F1
#
_cell.length_a   1.000
_cell.length_b   1.000
_cell.length_c   1.000
_cell.angle_alpha   90.00
_cell.angle_beta   90.00
_cell.angle_gamma   90.00
#
_symmetry.space_group_name_H-M   'P 1'
#
loop_
_entity.id
_entity.type
_entity.pdbx_description
1 polymer ?
#
loop_
_entity_poly.entity_id
_entity_poly.type
_entity_poly.pdbx_seq_one_letter_code
_entity_poly.pdbx_strand_id
1 'polypeptide(L)'
;MTLCVNWTSLSELNLSGNPVRSLESLTANTLLSHLHLNQVNLREEAELRHLGRLTNLIQLSIRNNAIHDLTPISGLSRMVALDAGGNFIADLSPIASMTQMRTLKVDDNRIRDLEALKNFYDLFILDAQDNWISSLKPIENLVPHEVYLARNRIDTESADNTTVINRWLVRGSTVDVSDQNPGKPYPYEDEAAAPGGDPDPAAEDGAGDAGSATGDTGSAAGDTGSAADDTGSAAGGPGDAGSGEAGPDGSAENGGDAAEWEDLPIIRGRHLFADIAGHWAEADIQWAYERGIVNGIGNGKFDPTGITTEEQFLKMLLIAMRGLTEEPVSTPWSRKYYEFALAYGYPVWPEQRSQPITRRAVAELIAATQGERLTGNDAIQYLLDKGLSSGKTSATIEGYFGDDYLTRAEAVRFIRNVITKAEHKTPQRLST
;
A
#
# COMPACT_ATOMS: atom_id res chain seq x y z
N MET A 1 12.90 -18.26 -31.68
CA MET A 1 12.14 -18.69 -32.88
C MET A 1 12.14 -17.54 -33.87
N THR A 2 12.39 -17.76 -35.17
CA THR A 2 12.17 -16.69 -36.19
C THR A 2 10.68 -16.71 -36.53
N LEU A 3 9.96 -15.62 -36.25
CA LEU A 3 8.54 -15.49 -36.54
C LEU A 3 8.37 -15.34 -38.08
N CYS A 4 8.24 -16.45 -38.80
CA CYS A 4 8.19 -16.49 -40.28
C CYS A 4 6.76 -16.50 -40.87
N VAL A 5 5.76 -15.99 -40.16
CA VAL A 5 4.37 -15.98 -40.66
C VAL A 5 3.84 -14.54 -40.60
N ASN A 6 3.07 -14.13 -41.60
CA ASN A 6 2.55 -12.77 -41.75
C ASN A 6 1.17 -12.66 -41.09
N TRP A 7 1.12 -12.34 -39.79
CA TRP A 7 -0.12 -12.28 -38.99
C TRP A 7 -0.76 -10.88 -39.02
N THR A 8 -1.04 -10.35 -40.20
CA THR A 8 -1.46 -8.93 -40.37
C THR A 8 -2.73 -8.52 -39.62
N SER A 9 -3.51 -9.47 -39.10
CA SER A 9 -4.76 -9.25 -38.36
C SER A 9 -4.63 -9.31 -36.83
N LEU A 10 -3.43 -9.56 -36.31
CA LEU A 10 -3.24 -9.81 -34.88
C LEU A 10 -3.37 -8.50 -34.07
N SER A 11 -4.25 -8.50 -33.06
CA SER A 11 -4.44 -7.37 -32.13
C SER A 11 -3.70 -7.53 -30.81
N GLU A 12 -3.46 -8.78 -30.39
CA GLU A 12 -2.80 -9.11 -29.13
C GLU A 12 -1.77 -10.22 -29.35
N LEU A 13 -0.58 -10.05 -28.78
CA LEU A 13 0.49 -11.03 -28.82
C LEU A 13 1.17 -11.14 -27.46
N ASN A 14 1.32 -12.36 -26.96
CA ASN A 14 2.14 -12.65 -25.79
C ASN A 14 3.27 -13.61 -26.16
N LEU A 15 4.51 -13.14 -26.06
CA LEU A 15 5.73 -13.94 -26.23
C LEU A 15 6.51 -14.07 -24.92
N SER A 16 5.96 -13.64 -23.79
CA SER A 16 6.66 -13.59 -22.51
C SER A 16 7.24 -14.97 -22.14
N GLY A 17 8.46 -14.98 -21.58
CA GLY A 17 9.19 -16.19 -21.19
C GLY A 17 9.71 -17.04 -22.36
N ASN A 18 9.60 -16.56 -23.60
CA ASN A 18 10.15 -17.26 -24.76
C ASN A 18 11.47 -16.63 -25.23
N PRO A 19 12.42 -17.42 -25.76
CA PRO A 19 13.63 -16.89 -26.37
C PRO A 19 13.29 -16.24 -27.73
N VAL A 20 13.07 -14.92 -27.70
CA VAL A 20 12.85 -14.11 -28.89
C VAL A 20 14.20 -13.58 -29.36
N ARG A 21 14.60 -13.98 -30.58
CA ARG A 21 15.88 -13.54 -31.17
C ARG A 21 15.74 -12.26 -32.00
N SER A 22 14.55 -11.99 -32.51
CA SER A 22 14.29 -10.77 -33.26
C SER A 22 12.79 -10.43 -33.27
N LEU A 23 12.52 -9.13 -33.16
CA LEU A 23 11.21 -8.49 -33.26
C LEU A 23 10.97 -7.87 -34.65
N GLU A 24 11.92 -7.94 -35.59
CA GLU A 24 11.83 -7.30 -36.91
C GLU A 24 10.53 -7.63 -37.64
N SER A 25 10.18 -8.92 -37.66
CA SER A 25 8.95 -9.43 -38.26
C SER A 25 7.65 -8.82 -37.70
N LEU A 26 7.67 -8.34 -36.44
CA LEU A 26 6.50 -7.72 -35.83
C LEU A 26 6.15 -6.38 -36.46
N THR A 27 7.10 -5.70 -37.13
CA THR A 27 6.88 -4.38 -37.75
C THR A 27 5.76 -4.36 -38.79
N ALA A 28 5.38 -5.53 -39.33
CA ALA A 28 4.27 -5.68 -40.27
C ALA A 28 2.89 -5.77 -39.58
N ASN A 29 2.83 -6.05 -38.27
CA ASN A 29 1.61 -6.22 -37.49
C ASN A 29 1.09 -4.88 -36.96
N THR A 30 0.79 -3.95 -37.86
CA THR A 30 0.39 -2.58 -37.51
C THR A 30 -0.94 -2.49 -36.76
N LEU A 31 -1.72 -3.57 -36.68
CA LEU A 31 -2.96 -3.65 -35.90
C LEU A 31 -2.76 -4.10 -34.43
N LEU A 32 -1.53 -4.45 -34.05
CA LEU A 32 -1.21 -4.80 -32.66
C LEU A 32 -1.55 -3.64 -31.73
N SER A 33 -2.36 -3.95 -30.72
CA SER A 33 -2.73 -3.04 -29.64
C SER A 33 -2.21 -3.51 -28.27
N HIS A 34 -1.99 -4.81 -28.09
CA HIS A 34 -1.49 -5.40 -26.85
C HIS A 34 -0.27 -6.30 -27.15
N LEU A 35 0.85 -6.03 -26.49
CA LEU A 35 2.09 -6.77 -26.71
C LEU A 35 2.79 -7.06 -25.39
N HIS A 36 3.00 -8.36 -25.12
CA HIS A 36 3.68 -8.83 -23.92
C HIS A 36 4.98 -9.55 -24.29
N LEU A 37 6.09 -9.02 -23.81
CA LEU A 37 7.46 -9.41 -24.11
C LEU A 37 8.29 -9.55 -22.82
N ASN A 38 7.68 -10.00 -21.72
CA ASN A 38 8.40 -10.11 -20.45
C ASN A 38 9.43 -11.24 -20.51
N GLN A 39 10.65 -11.01 -20.01
CA GLN A 39 11.71 -12.02 -19.95
C GLN A 39 12.00 -12.69 -21.31
N VAL A 40 12.01 -11.91 -22.40
CA VAL A 40 12.32 -12.44 -23.74
C VAL A 40 13.76 -12.19 -24.16
N ASN A 41 14.57 -11.60 -23.26
CA ASN A 41 16.00 -11.38 -23.42
C ASN A 41 16.35 -10.38 -24.54
N LEU A 42 15.68 -9.21 -24.56
CA LEU A 42 15.93 -8.12 -25.52
C LEU A 42 17.27 -7.39 -25.26
N ARG A 43 18.33 -8.09 -24.84
CA ARG A 43 19.61 -7.54 -24.34
C ARG A 43 20.29 -6.55 -25.28
N GLU A 44 19.94 -6.54 -26.55
CA GLU A 44 20.43 -5.55 -27.50
C GLU A 44 19.35 -4.49 -27.72
N GLU A 45 19.66 -3.22 -27.43
CA GLU A 45 18.82 -2.04 -27.74
C GLU A 45 18.27 -2.06 -29.19
N ALA A 46 19.02 -2.74 -30.08
CA ALA A 46 18.67 -3.05 -31.44
C ALA A 46 17.25 -3.63 -31.62
N GLU A 47 16.72 -4.41 -30.69
CA GLU A 47 15.42 -5.06 -30.89
C GLU A 47 14.23 -4.13 -30.60
N LEU A 48 14.38 -3.20 -29.65
CA LEU A 48 13.29 -2.30 -29.25
C LEU A 48 12.90 -1.31 -30.36
N ARG A 49 13.83 -0.96 -31.27
CA ARG A 49 13.59 -0.09 -32.45
C ARG A 49 12.46 -0.59 -33.35
N HIS A 50 12.24 -1.90 -33.39
CA HIS A 50 11.19 -2.50 -34.21
C HIS A 50 9.80 -2.22 -33.64
N LEU A 51 9.68 -2.00 -32.33
CA LEU A 51 8.41 -1.68 -31.69
C LEU A 51 7.92 -0.26 -32.00
N GLY A 52 8.81 0.70 -32.28
CA GLY A 52 8.43 2.08 -32.59
C GLY A 52 7.52 2.26 -33.81
N ARG A 53 7.39 1.22 -34.66
CA ARG A 53 6.49 1.19 -35.81
C ARG A 53 5.07 0.74 -35.47
N LEU A 54 4.85 0.18 -34.28
CA LEU A 54 3.57 -0.36 -33.82
C LEU A 54 2.73 0.74 -33.15
N THR A 55 2.45 1.82 -33.87
CA THR A 55 1.83 3.04 -33.34
C THR A 55 0.39 2.87 -32.83
N ASN A 56 -0.22 1.69 -33.04
CA ASN A 56 -1.52 1.31 -32.48
C ASN A 56 -1.43 0.63 -31.11
N LEU A 57 -0.22 0.42 -30.56
CA LEU A 57 -0.05 -0.14 -29.23
C LEU A 57 -0.72 0.74 -28.16
N ILE A 58 -1.55 0.09 -27.36
CA ILE A 58 -2.27 0.62 -26.20
C ILE A 58 -1.62 0.06 -24.92
N GLN A 59 -1.19 -1.19 -24.96
CA GLN A 59 -0.54 -1.86 -23.84
C GLN A 59 0.76 -2.55 -24.28
N LEU A 60 1.83 -2.28 -23.53
CA LEU A 60 3.14 -2.90 -23.73
C LEU A 60 3.70 -3.40 -22.40
N SER A 61 4.15 -4.65 -22.37
CA SER A 61 4.86 -5.24 -21.24
C SER A 61 6.23 -5.72 -21.72
N ILE A 62 7.29 -5.15 -21.17
CA ILE A 62 8.71 -5.37 -21.52
C ILE A 62 9.55 -5.60 -20.26
N ARG A 63 8.93 -6.17 -19.22
CA ARG A 63 9.54 -6.44 -17.92
C ARG A 63 10.75 -7.37 -18.05
N ASN A 64 11.79 -7.18 -17.25
CA ASN A 64 12.94 -8.09 -17.15
C ASN A 64 13.65 -8.34 -18.49
N ASN A 65 14.06 -7.29 -19.19
CA ASN A 65 14.73 -7.38 -20.49
C ASN A 65 16.08 -6.66 -20.56
N ALA A 66 16.60 -6.16 -19.43
CA ALA A 66 17.84 -5.38 -19.37
C ALA A 66 17.81 -4.10 -20.24
N ILE A 67 16.64 -3.45 -20.34
CA ILE A 67 16.47 -2.24 -21.15
C ILE A 67 17.04 -1.02 -20.42
N HIS A 68 17.80 -0.18 -21.11
CA HIS A 68 18.33 1.09 -20.58
C HIS A 68 17.69 2.32 -21.23
N ASP A 69 17.30 2.22 -22.51
CA ASP A 69 16.79 3.32 -23.32
C ASP A 69 15.37 3.03 -23.86
N LEU A 70 14.45 3.96 -23.61
CA LEU A 70 13.08 3.94 -24.10
C LEU A 70 12.86 4.78 -25.37
N THR A 71 13.90 5.47 -25.88
CA THR A 71 13.83 6.27 -27.12
C THR A 71 13.16 5.52 -28.28
N PRO A 72 13.44 4.22 -28.50
CA PRO A 72 12.77 3.43 -29.54
C PRO A 72 11.24 3.41 -29.51
N ILE A 73 10.62 3.60 -28.33
CA ILE A 73 9.16 3.57 -28.16
C ILE A 73 8.53 4.95 -27.99
N SER A 74 9.30 6.03 -28.12
CA SER A 74 8.83 7.42 -27.93
C SER A 74 7.67 7.84 -28.85
N GLY A 75 7.52 7.17 -30.00
CA GLY A 75 6.45 7.42 -30.98
C GLY A 75 5.10 6.74 -30.66
N LEU A 76 5.01 5.92 -29.62
CA LEU A 76 3.81 5.14 -29.28
C LEU A 76 2.77 5.97 -28.52
N SER A 77 2.23 7.00 -29.18
CA SER A 77 1.37 8.03 -28.57
C SER A 77 0.00 7.55 -28.07
N ARG A 78 -0.41 6.31 -28.39
CA ARG A 78 -1.68 5.69 -27.95
C ARG A 78 -1.53 4.85 -26.68
N MET A 79 -0.34 4.82 -26.08
CA MET A 79 -0.06 4.03 -24.88
C MET A 79 -0.95 4.44 -23.71
N VAL A 80 -1.59 3.45 -23.10
CA VAL A 80 -2.41 3.56 -21.88
C VAL A 80 -1.80 2.76 -20.74
N ALA A 81 -1.11 1.65 -21.04
CA ALA A 81 -0.47 0.82 -20.03
C ALA A 81 0.95 0.40 -20.46
N LEU A 82 1.93 0.73 -19.65
CA LEU A 82 3.32 0.30 -19.82
C LEU A 82 3.82 -0.39 -18.56
N ASP A 83 4.28 -1.64 -18.72
CA ASP A 83 5.05 -2.36 -17.70
C ASP A 83 6.47 -2.57 -18.21
N ALA A 84 7.42 -1.86 -17.62
CA ALA A 84 8.84 -1.91 -17.91
C ALA A 84 9.67 -2.16 -16.64
N GLY A 85 9.10 -2.85 -15.64
CA GLY A 85 9.81 -3.15 -14.40
C GLY A 85 10.99 -4.12 -14.57
N GLY A 86 11.91 -4.15 -13.59
CA GLY A 86 13.08 -5.05 -13.61
C GLY A 86 14.00 -4.80 -14.81
N ASN A 87 14.27 -3.53 -15.10
CA ASN A 87 15.15 -3.11 -16.18
C ASN A 87 16.22 -2.16 -15.61
N PHE A 88 16.91 -1.44 -16.47
CA PHE A 88 17.97 -0.49 -16.08
C PHE A 88 17.68 0.92 -16.57
N ILE A 89 16.40 1.26 -16.70
CA ILE A 89 15.91 2.54 -17.21
C ILE A 89 16.23 3.63 -16.20
N ALA A 90 16.86 4.71 -16.66
CA ALA A 90 17.12 5.90 -15.84
C ALA A 90 16.40 7.15 -16.36
N ASP A 91 16.13 7.22 -17.67
CA ASP A 91 15.47 8.34 -18.33
C ASP A 91 14.06 7.97 -18.80
N LEU A 92 13.07 8.70 -18.29
CA LEU A 92 11.66 8.59 -18.69
C LEU A 92 11.27 9.62 -19.76
N SER A 93 12.16 10.52 -20.17
CA SER A 93 11.87 11.54 -21.18
C SER A 93 11.28 10.98 -22.49
N PRO A 94 11.64 9.77 -22.98
CA PRO A 94 11.04 9.21 -24.18
C PRO A 94 9.52 8.97 -24.08
N ILE A 95 8.98 8.76 -22.88
CA ILE A 95 7.55 8.49 -22.69
C ILE A 95 6.74 9.75 -22.33
N ALA A 96 7.36 10.92 -22.21
CA ALA A 96 6.72 12.14 -21.72
C ALA A 96 5.50 12.62 -22.56
N SER A 97 5.40 12.18 -23.82
CA SER A 97 4.29 12.50 -24.72
C SER A 97 3.08 11.57 -24.57
N MET A 98 3.20 10.45 -23.83
CA MET A 98 2.16 9.44 -23.65
C MET A 98 1.13 9.85 -22.59
N THR A 99 0.50 11.01 -22.76
CA THR A 99 -0.37 11.63 -21.76
C THR A 99 -1.68 10.88 -21.49
N GLN A 100 -1.98 9.83 -22.25
CA GLN A 100 -3.11 8.91 -22.02
C GLN A 100 -2.76 7.75 -21.07
N MET A 101 -1.55 7.74 -20.51
CA MET A 101 -1.09 6.71 -19.58
C MET A 101 -2.00 6.61 -18.35
N ARG A 102 -2.52 5.41 -18.10
CA ARG A 102 -3.31 5.04 -16.91
C ARG A 102 -2.55 4.11 -15.99
N THR A 103 -1.67 3.27 -16.53
CA THR A 103 -0.88 2.32 -15.73
C THR A 103 0.57 2.41 -16.16
N LEU A 104 1.43 2.87 -15.26
CA LEU A 104 2.87 2.88 -15.46
C LEU A 104 3.53 2.04 -14.36
N LYS A 105 4.14 0.93 -14.75
CA LYS A 105 4.99 0.11 -13.87
C LYS A 105 6.42 0.19 -14.36
N VAL A 106 7.29 0.76 -13.54
CA VAL A 106 8.71 0.98 -13.78
C VAL A 106 9.50 0.65 -12.51
N ASP A 107 8.96 -0.26 -11.70
CA ASP A 107 9.61 -0.78 -10.50
C ASP A 107 10.93 -1.46 -10.83
N ASP A 108 11.88 -1.49 -9.87
CA ASP A 108 13.18 -2.15 -10.03
C ASP A 108 13.92 -1.63 -11.28
N ASN A 109 14.27 -0.34 -11.23
CA ASN A 109 14.97 0.39 -12.29
C ASN A 109 15.96 1.40 -11.66
N ARG A 110 16.47 2.36 -12.45
CA ARG A 110 17.48 3.36 -12.05
C ARG A 110 16.95 4.80 -12.14
N ILE A 111 15.63 4.97 -12.02
CA ILE A 111 14.96 6.26 -12.23
C ILE A 111 15.25 7.19 -11.05
N ARG A 112 15.54 8.46 -11.37
CA ARG A 112 15.79 9.52 -10.38
C ARG A 112 14.81 10.69 -10.52
N ASP A 113 14.41 10.98 -11.75
CA ASP A 113 13.61 12.14 -12.11
C ASP A 113 12.25 11.70 -12.66
N LEU A 114 11.20 12.41 -12.24
CA LEU A 114 9.82 12.18 -12.62
C LEU A 114 9.25 13.31 -13.50
N GLU A 115 10.06 14.26 -13.95
CA GLU A 115 9.65 15.40 -14.78
C GLU A 115 8.89 14.99 -16.05
N ALA A 116 9.25 13.84 -16.64
CA ALA A 116 8.56 13.28 -17.78
C ALA A 116 7.08 12.96 -17.51
N LEU A 117 6.71 12.72 -16.25
CA LEU A 117 5.37 12.27 -15.85
C LEU A 117 4.42 13.43 -15.52
N LYS A 118 4.89 14.69 -15.46
CA LYS A 118 4.12 15.85 -14.96
C LYS A 118 2.77 16.08 -15.64
N ASN A 119 2.58 15.57 -16.86
CA ASN A 119 1.37 15.72 -17.66
C ASN A 119 0.50 14.46 -17.73
N PHE A 120 0.79 13.42 -16.94
CA PHE A 120 0.03 12.16 -16.93
C PHE A 120 -1.19 12.29 -16.02
N TYR A 121 -2.06 13.24 -16.30
CA TYR A 121 -3.20 13.57 -15.43
C TYR A 121 -4.22 12.42 -15.29
N ASP A 122 -4.24 11.47 -16.23
CA ASP A 122 -5.10 10.28 -16.21
C ASP A 122 -4.45 9.06 -15.53
N LEU A 123 -3.24 9.20 -14.97
CA LEU A 123 -2.51 8.10 -14.34
C LEU A 123 -3.31 7.55 -13.16
N PHE A 124 -3.62 6.26 -13.22
CA PHE A 124 -4.40 5.54 -12.22
C PHE A 124 -3.50 4.71 -11.30
N ILE A 125 -2.52 4.01 -11.87
CA ILE A 125 -1.51 3.26 -11.13
C ILE A 125 -0.12 3.75 -11.53
N LEU A 126 0.67 4.14 -10.54
CA LEU A 126 2.10 4.36 -10.64
C LEU A 126 2.82 3.37 -9.74
N ASP A 127 3.55 2.43 -10.32
CA ASP A 127 4.48 1.57 -9.61
C ASP A 127 5.90 1.95 -10.00
N ALA A 128 6.64 2.57 -9.08
CA ALA A 128 8.01 3.02 -9.24
C ALA A 128 8.84 2.70 -7.98
N GLN A 129 8.49 1.62 -7.28
CA GLN A 129 9.30 1.10 -6.18
C GLN A 129 10.69 0.66 -6.66
N ASP A 130 11.64 0.49 -5.75
CA ASP A 130 13.01 0.05 -6.09
C ASP A 130 13.67 0.91 -7.18
N ASN A 131 13.62 2.22 -6.98
CA ASN A 131 14.28 3.20 -7.83
C ASN A 131 15.13 4.16 -6.97
N TRP A 132 15.62 5.24 -7.54
CA TRP A 132 16.43 6.24 -6.83
C TRP A 132 15.78 7.62 -6.81
N ILE A 133 14.45 7.67 -6.76
CA ILE A 133 13.67 8.92 -6.73
C ILE A 133 13.86 9.59 -5.38
N SER A 134 14.13 10.90 -5.37
CA SER A 134 14.28 11.69 -4.15
C SER A 134 13.28 12.85 -4.03
N SER A 135 12.72 13.29 -5.16
CA SER A 135 11.80 14.43 -5.24
C SER A 135 10.50 14.03 -5.94
N LEU A 136 9.38 14.33 -5.29
CA LEU A 136 8.03 14.13 -5.83
C LEU A 136 7.44 15.41 -6.45
N LYS A 137 8.16 16.53 -6.33
CA LYS A 137 7.73 17.84 -6.84
C LYS A 137 7.30 17.83 -8.31
N PRO A 138 8.02 17.16 -9.24
CA PRO A 138 7.61 17.16 -10.64
C PRO A 138 6.21 16.59 -10.91
N ILE A 139 5.75 15.69 -10.04
CA ILE A 139 4.46 15.01 -10.14
C ILE A 139 3.45 15.48 -9.09
N GLU A 140 3.66 16.67 -8.53
CA GLU A 140 2.81 17.19 -7.46
C GLU A 140 1.35 17.34 -7.88
N ASN A 141 1.08 17.59 -9.16
CA ASN A 141 -0.27 17.81 -9.69
C ASN A 141 -0.97 16.50 -10.07
N LEU A 142 -0.27 15.37 -10.05
CA LEU A 142 -0.87 14.06 -10.30
C LEU A 142 -1.65 13.60 -9.07
N VAL A 143 -2.64 12.73 -9.29
CA VAL A 143 -3.39 12.08 -8.21
C VAL A 143 -3.70 10.63 -8.60
N PRO A 144 -2.69 9.74 -8.67
CA PRO A 144 -2.94 8.37 -9.02
C PRO A 144 -3.75 7.67 -7.92
N HIS A 145 -4.58 6.69 -8.30
CA HIS A 145 -5.34 5.89 -7.35
C HIS A 145 -4.42 5.02 -6.50
N GLU A 146 -3.40 4.44 -7.11
CA GLU A 146 -2.37 3.64 -6.46
C GLU A 146 -0.99 4.19 -6.82
N VAL A 147 -0.17 4.44 -5.80
CA VAL A 147 1.19 4.96 -5.92
C VAL A 147 2.11 4.11 -5.06
N TYR A 148 2.96 3.31 -5.72
CA TYR A 148 3.98 2.49 -5.07
C TYR A 148 5.35 3.11 -5.33
N LEU A 149 5.97 3.61 -4.26
CA LEU A 149 7.25 4.32 -4.25
C LEU A 149 8.18 3.76 -3.17
N ALA A 150 7.88 2.58 -2.64
CA ALA A 150 8.72 1.93 -1.63
C ALA A 150 10.18 1.78 -2.13
N ARG A 151 11.13 1.73 -1.20
CA ARG A 151 12.55 1.48 -1.53
C ARG A 151 13.14 2.48 -2.54
N ASN A 152 12.84 3.76 -2.32
CA ASN A 152 13.42 4.90 -3.04
C ASN A 152 14.32 5.75 -2.13
N ARG A 153 14.61 6.99 -2.52
CA ARG A 153 15.39 7.98 -1.76
C ARG A 153 14.54 9.18 -1.33
N ILE A 154 13.23 9.00 -1.20
CA ILE A 154 12.30 10.08 -0.87
C ILE A 154 12.49 10.43 0.60
N ASP A 155 12.93 11.65 0.88
CA ASP A 155 12.84 12.20 2.23
C ASP A 155 11.37 12.50 2.54
N THR A 156 10.72 11.64 3.32
CA THR A 156 9.30 11.77 3.69
C THR A 156 9.04 12.84 4.74
N GLU A 157 10.10 13.47 5.29
CA GLU A 157 10.00 14.58 6.24
C GLU A 157 10.23 15.94 5.57
N SER A 158 10.81 15.94 4.36
CA SER A 158 10.93 17.14 3.52
C SER A 158 9.56 17.76 3.24
N ALA A 159 9.46 19.08 3.40
CA ALA A 159 8.22 19.84 3.18
C ALA A 159 7.65 19.62 1.76
N ASP A 160 8.51 19.56 0.75
CA ASP A 160 8.09 19.37 -0.66
C ASP A 160 7.46 17.98 -0.85
N ASN A 161 8.15 16.91 -0.42
CA ASN A 161 7.66 15.53 -0.56
C ASN A 161 6.43 15.27 0.32
N THR A 162 6.47 15.74 1.57
CA THR A 162 5.34 15.64 2.51
C THR A 162 4.09 16.29 1.95
N THR A 163 4.21 17.46 1.31
CA THR A 163 3.08 18.15 0.69
C THR A 163 2.46 17.33 -0.42
N VAL A 164 3.27 16.70 -1.27
CA VAL A 164 2.79 15.85 -2.37
C VAL A 164 2.15 14.56 -1.84
N ILE A 165 2.80 13.88 -0.92
CA ILE A 165 2.28 12.65 -0.30
C ILE A 165 0.95 12.93 0.41
N ASN A 166 0.88 13.99 1.22
CA ASN A 166 -0.34 14.39 1.90
C ASN A 166 -1.45 14.74 0.91
N ARG A 167 -1.12 15.40 -0.22
CA ARG A 167 -2.10 15.68 -1.27
C ARG A 167 -2.69 14.40 -1.86
N TRP A 168 -1.87 13.38 -2.10
CA TRP A 168 -2.34 12.07 -2.58
C TRP A 168 -3.18 11.34 -1.55
N LEU A 169 -2.71 11.26 -0.30
CA LEU A 169 -3.41 10.60 0.81
C LEU A 169 -4.75 11.26 1.09
N VAL A 170 -4.77 12.60 1.20
CA VAL A 170 -5.99 13.38 1.32
C VAL A 170 -6.87 13.02 0.13
N ARG A 171 -6.39 13.05 -1.11
CA ARG A 171 -7.23 12.72 -2.28
C ARG A 171 -7.63 11.24 -2.43
N GLY A 172 -7.34 10.40 -1.44
CA GLY A 172 -7.80 9.00 -1.39
C GLY A 172 -6.90 8.01 -2.13
N SER A 173 -5.70 8.43 -2.52
CA SER A 173 -4.72 7.54 -3.15
C SER A 173 -4.23 6.51 -2.13
N THR A 174 -4.08 5.26 -2.55
CA THR A 174 -3.26 4.28 -1.84
C THR A 174 -1.81 4.62 -2.12
N VAL A 175 -1.07 5.03 -1.09
CA VAL A 175 0.34 5.45 -1.21
C VAL A 175 1.21 4.51 -0.38
N ASP A 176 2.18 3.89 -1.03
CA ASP A 176 3.27 3.18 -0.39
C ASP A 176 4.57 3.94 -0.61
N VAL A 177 5.12 4.47 0.48
CA VAL A 177 6.44 5.12 0.53
C VAL A 177 7.30 4.44 1.59
N SER A 178 7.13 3.13 1.83
CA SER A 178 7.93 2.42 2.82
C SER A 178 9.41 2.34 2.45
N ASP A 179 10.26 2.07 3.44
CA ASP A 179 11.66 1.64 3.23
C ASP A 179 12.52 2.63 2.43
N GLN A 180 12.29 3.93 2.59
CA GLN A 180 13.10 4.98 1.95
C GLN A 180 14.52 5.03 2.49
N ASN A 181 15.46 5.42 1.63
CA ASN A 181 16.85 5.63 2.02
C ASN A 181 17.43 6.91 1.39
N PRO A 182 17.00 8.10 1.85
CA PRO A 182 17.46 9.39 1.30
C PRO A 182 18.98 9.58 1.43
N GLY A 183 19.62 8.96 2.43
CA GLY A 183 21.06 9.05 2.71
C GLY A 183 21.97 8.07 1.96
N LYS A 184 21.43 7.07 1.25
CA LYS A 184 22.26 6.11 0.49
C LYS A 184 22.89 6.83 -0.72
N PRO A 185 24.22 6.90 -0.85
CA PRO A 185 24.84 7.46 -2.04
C PRO A 185 24.33 6.73 -3.29
N TYR A 186 24.22 7.44 -4.43
CA TYR A 186 23.86 6.71 -5.64
C TYR A 186 24.97 5.69 -5.90
N PRO A 187 24.65 4.43 -6.21
CA PRO A 187 25.67 3.40 -6.44
C PRO A 187 26.62 3.68 -7.63
N TYR A 188 26.48 4.84 -8.29
CA TYR A 188 27.22 5.27 -9.46
C TYR A 188 27.76 6.70 -9.36
N GLU A 189 27.94 7.26 -8.15
CA GLU A 189 28.63 8.56 -8.01
C GLU A 189 30.07 8.55 -8.58
N ASP A 190 30.65 7.36 -8.84
CA ASP A 190 31.96 7.18 -9.50
C ASP A 190 31.89 6.79 -11.00
N GLU A 191 30.71 6.55 -11.60
CA GLU A 191 30.59 6.19 -13.03
C GLU A 191 29.82 7.25 -13.81
N ALA A 192 30.33 8.48 -13.77
CA ALA A 192 30.02 9.42 -14.84
C ALA A 192 30.49 8.82 -16.18
N ALA A 193 29.54 8.43 -17.03
CA ALA A 193 29.72 8.25 -18.47
C ALA A 193 30.83 7.26 -18.90
N ALA A 194 30.56 5.95 -18.79
CA ALA A 194 31.19 4.98 -19.68
C ALA A 194 30.13 4.48 -20.69
N PRO A 195 30.27 4.76 -22.01
CA PRO A 195 29.43 4.12 -22.99
C PRO A 195 29.93 2.68 -23.18
N GLY A 196 29.05 1.70 -22.98
CA GLY A 196 29.29 0.31 -23.35
C GLY A 196 30.25 -0.44 -22.42
N GLY A 197 29.69 -1.12 -21.43
CA GLY A 197 30.37 -2.16 -20.68
C GLY A 197 29.32 -3.06 -20.07
N ASP A 198 29.06 -4.21 -20.70
CA ASP A 198 28.20 -5.26 -20.16
C ASP A 198 28.59 -5.59 -18.70
N PRO A 199 27.62 -5.78 -17.79
CA PRO A 199 27.91 -6.53 -16.58
C PRO A 199 28.07 -8.00 -16.99
N ASP A 200 29.30 -8.50 -16.95
CA ASP A 200 29.63 -9.92 -17.08
C ASP A 200 28.83 -10.73 -16.02
N PRO A 201 27.95 -11.68 -16.42
CA PRO A 201 27.17 -12.46 -15.47
C PRO A 201 27.90 -13.72 -14.97
N ALA A 202 29.19 -13.90 -15.25
CA ALA A 202 29.95 -15.07 -14.83
C ALA A 202 30.78 -14.82 -13.55
N ALA A 203 30.13 -14.74 -12.39
CA ALA A 203 30.81 -14.92 -11.10
C ALA A 203 29.91 -15.55 -10.03
N GLU A 204 29.27 -16.67 -10.37
CA GLU A 204 29.01 -17.73 -9.40
C GLU A 204 29.49 -19.05 -10.01
N ASP A 205 30.64 -19.55 -9.53
CA ASP A 205 30.87 -20.97 -9.27
C ASP A 205 32.26 -21.20 -8.64
N GLY A 206 32.24 -21.78 -7.43
CA GLY A 206 33.06 -22.95 -7.13
C GLY A 206 34.54 -22.81 -6.73
N ALA A 207 34.77 -23.06 -5.43
CA ALA A 207 35.86 -23.87 -4.84
C ALA A 207 37.24 -23.23 -4.59
N GLY A 208 37.79 -23.58 -3.42
CA GLY A 208 39.24 -23.78 -3.28
C GLY A 208 39.85 -23.24 -1.99
N ASP A 209 39.79 -24.05 -0.94
CA ASP A 209 40.78 -24.09 0.13
C ASP A 209 42.22 -24.06 -0.44
N ALA A 210 43.04 -23.11 0.04
CA ALA A 210 44.49 -23.15 -0.08
C ALA A 210 45.15 -22.29 1.01
N GLY A 211 45.41 -22.93 2.14
CA GLY A 211 46.66 -22.88 2.90
C GLY A 211 47.41 -21.55 3.01
N SER A 212 47.33 -20.93 4.20
CA SER A 212 48.38 -20.05 4.71
C SER A 212 49.12 -20.75 5.85
N ALA A 213 50.36 -21.14 5.59
CA ALA A 213 51.31 -21.57 6.61
C ALA A 213 52.69 -21.00 6.28
N THR A 214 53.18 -20.11 7.14
CA THR A 214 54.56 -20.00 7.67
C THR A 214 54.51 -18.93 8.76
N GLY A 215 54.51 -19.29 10.06
CA GLY A 215 55.70 -19.35 10.92
C GLY A 215 55.84 -18.02 11.71
N ASP A 216 56.11 -17.93 13.00
CA ASP A 216 56.71 -18.87 13.96
C ASP A 216 56.58 -18.32 15.41
N THR A 217 56.75 -19.20 16.40
CA THR A 217 57.00 -19.03 17.86
C THR A 217 55.82 -18.69 18.78
N GLY A 218 55.56 -19.36 19.92
CA GLY A 218 56.16 -20.51 20.61
C GLY A 218 55.62 -20.59 22.07
N SER A 219 55.47 -21.82 22.60
CA SER A 219 55.14 -22.24 24.00
C SER A 219 53.68 -22.14 24.48
N ALA A 220 52.93 -23.25 24.68
CA ALA A 220 53.02 -24.31 25.73
C ALA A 220 52.64 -23.77 27.14
N ALA A 221 51.83 -24.40 28.01
CA ALA A 221 51.12 -25.68 28.08
C ALA A 221 50.15 -25.65 29.31
N GLY A 222 49.31 -26.68 29.46
CA GLY A 222 48.71 -27.10 30.74
C GLY A 222 47.21 -26.76 30.86
N ASP A 223 46.25 -27.62 30.55
CA ASP A 223 45.89 -28.95 31.11
C ASP A 223 44.94 -28.89 32.33
N THR A 224 43.96 -29.80 32.26
CA THR A 224 43.06 -30.34 33.29
C THR A 224 42.08 -29.45 34.08
N GLY A 225 40.79 -29.79 33.95
CA GLY A 225 40.21 -30.73 34.90
C GLY A 225 39.16 -30.20 35.88
N SER A 226 37.96 -30.80 35.79
CA SER A 226 36.98 -31.08 36.86
C SER A 226 36.37 -29.90 37.66
N ALA A 227 35.23 -30.01 38.33
CA ALA A 227 34.03 -30.84 38.34
C ALA A 227 33.31 -30.46 39.65
N ALA A 228 31.99 -30.49 39.62
CA ALA A 228 31.11 -30.90 40.73
C ALA A 228 30.87 -29.99 41.95
N ASP A 229 29.57 -29.92 42.25
CA ASP A 229 28.91 -29.87 43.57
C ASP A 229 29.07 -28.56 44.40
N ASP A 230 28.10 -28.10 45.19
CA ASP A 230 26.95 -28.76 45.79
C ASP A 230 25.99 -27.72 46.44
N THR A 231 24.77 -28.20 46.71
CA THR A 231 23.88 -27.88 47.85
C THR A 231 23.05 -26.58 47.96
N GLY A 232 21.73 -26.83 48.12
CA GLY A 232 20.95 -26.39 49.30
C GLY A 232 19.88 -25.31 49.03
N SER A 233 18.60 -25.66 48.82
CA SER A 233 17.51 -25.76 49.84
C SER A 233 17.30 -24.48 50.67
N ALA A 234 16.11 -23.96 50.99
CA ALA A 234 14.71 -24.28 50.70
C ALA A 234 13.82 -23.17 51.34
N ALA A 235 12.56 -23.10 50.88
CA ALA A 235 11.34 -22.74 51.61
C ALA A 235 11.03 -21.27 52.04
N GLY A 236 9.83 -20.82 51.65
CA GLY A 236 9.05 -19.79 52.37
C GLY A 236 8.12 -18.95 51.48
N GLY A 237 6.92 -19.46 51.14
CA GLY A 237 5.75 -18.59 50.84
C GLY A 237 5.01 -18.19 52.13
N PRO A 238 3.80 -17.56 52.09
CA PRO A 238 3.00 -17.16 50.93
C PRO A 238 2.45 -15.70 51.00
N GLY A 239 1.76 -15.26 49.94
CA GLY A 239 0.94 -14.03 49.93
C GLY A 239 0.14 -13.88 48.63
N ASP A 240 -1.18 -13.82 48.79
CA ASP A 240 -2.28 -14.09 47.85
C ASP A 240 -2.87 -12.81 47.17
N ALA A 241 -3.84 -13.05 46.26
CA ALA A 241 -4.71 -12.18 45.45
C ALA A 241 -4.22 -11.98 43.99
N GLY A 242 -4.80 -12.60 42.95
CA GLY A 242 -6.22 -12.69 42.58
C GLY A 242 -6.53 -11.49 41.65
N SER A 243 -6.95 -11.61 40.40
CA SER A 243 -8.01 -12.44 39.82
C SER A 243 -7.82 -12.66 38.32
N GLY A 244 -8.21 -13.83 37.84
CA GLY A 244 -8.50 -14.09 36.43
C GLY A 244 -10.01 -14.17 36.20
N GLU A 245 -10.44 -14.06 34.95
CA GLU A 245 -11.73 -14.59 34.50
C GLU A 245 -11.56 -15.29 33.15
N ALA A 246 -12.14 -16.49 33.09
CA ALA A 246 -12.20 -17.41 31.97
C ALA A 246 -13.49 -17.17 31.17
N GLY A 247 -13.44 -17.35 29.85
CA GLY A 247 -14.63 -17.46 29.00
C GLY A 247 -15.17 -18.91 28.96
N PRO A 248 -16.48 -19.12 28.78
CA PRO A 248 -17.04 -20.45 28.56
C PRO A 248 -17.23 -20.79 27.08
N ASP A 249 -17.21 -22.09 26.83
CA ASP A 249 -17.41 -22.86 25.59
C ASP A 249 -18.90 -23.10 25.28
N GLY A 250 -19.25 -23.04 23.99
CA GLY A 250 -20.08 -24.06 23.31
C GLY A 250 -21.61 -24.02 23.42
N SER A 251 -22.30 -23.73 22.31
CA SER A 251 -23.18 -24.67 21.57
C SER A 251 -24.07 -23.96 20.53
N ALA A 252 -24.22 -24.61 19.37
CA ALA A 252 -24.99 -24.17 18.23
C ALA A 252 -26.43 -24.67 18.31
N GLU A 253 -27.40 -23.83 17.94
CA GLU A 253 -28.67 -24.26 17.36
C GLU A 253 -29.13 -23.27 16.27
N ASN A 254 -29.82 -23.83 15.28
CA ASN A 254 -29.98 -23.35 13.92
C ASN A 254 -31.41 -22.82 13.70
N GLY A 255 -31.59 -21.76 12.91
CA GLY A 255 -32.89 -21.45 12.30
C GLY A 255 -33.17 -19.96 12.01
N GLY A 256 -33.11 -19.59 10.72
CA GLY A 256 -33.92 -18.50 10.16
C GLY A 256 -33.17 -17.41 9.38
N ASP A 257 -32.87 -17.69 8.10
CA ASP A 257 -32.68 -16.77 6.97
C ASP A 257 -32.40 -15.29 7.28
N ALA A 258 -31.19 -14.99 7.72
CA ALA A 258 -30.57 -13.69 7.52
C ALA A 258 -29.39 -13.93 6.57
N ALA A 259 -29.30 -13.19 5.46
CA ALA A 259 -28.16 -13.25 4.56
C ALA A 259 -26.88 -13.24 5.40
N GLU A 260 -26.12 -14.34 5.38
CA GLU A 260 -24.88 -14.46 6.14
C GLU A 260 -23.92 -13.42 5.58
N TRP A 261 -23.71 -12.34 6.34
CA TRP A 261 -22.61 -11.44 6.08
C TRP A 261 -21.34 -12.20 6.45
N GLU A 262 -20.70 -12.80 5.46
CA GLU A 262 -19.30 -13.18 5.58
C GLU A 262 -18.52 -11.92 6.01
N ASP A 263 -17.66 -12.08 7.02
CA ASP A 263 -16.72 -11.03 7.44
C ASP A 263 -16.04 -10.44 6.19
N LEU A 264 -15.83 -9.12 6.16
CA LEU A 264 -15.23 -8.45 5.01
C LEU A 264 -13.99 -9.23 4.56
N PRO A 265 -13.83 -9.51 3.26
CA PRO A 265 -12.74 -10.35 2.79
C PRO A 265 -11.40 -9.73 3.18
N ILE A 266 -10.47 -10.58 3.59
CA ILE A 266 -9.07 -10.18 3.75
C ILE A 266 -8.53 -9.95 2.33
N ILE A 267 -8.22 -8.70 2.02
CA ILE A 267 -7.70 -8.28 0.72
C ILE A 267 -6.22 -7.90 0.76
N ARG A 268 -5.63 -7.80 1.96
CA ARG A 268 -4.22 -7.49 2.17
C ARG A 268 -3.57 -8.51 3.09
N GLY A 269 -2.26 -8.72 2.89
CA GLY A 269 -1.44 -9.47 3.83
C GLY A 269 -1.27 -8.74 5.16
N ARG A 270 -0.78 -9.46 6.18
CA ARG A 270 -0.43 -8.85 7.46
C ARG A 270 0.65 -7.79 7.30
N HIS A 271 0.55 -6.71 8.07
CA HIS A 271 1.54 -5.64 8.07
C HIS A 271 1.88 -5.24 9.49
N LEU A 272 3.17 -5.33 9.85
CA LEU A 272 3.64 -5.05 11.20
C LEU A 272 3.88 -3.55 11.34
N PHE A 273 2.96 -2.84 11.99
CA PHE A 273 3.21 -1.45 12.37
C PHE A 273 4.07 -1.41 13.65
N ALA A 274 5.25 -0.80 13.59
CA ALA A 274 6.20 -0.76 14.69
C ALA A 274 5.66 -0.03 15.93
N ASP A 275 4.79 0.97 15.72
CA ASP A 275 4.24 1.83 16.77
C ASP A 275 2.94 1.31 17.41
N ILE A 276 2.46 0.13 17.00
CA ILE A 276 1.30 -0.51 17.62
C ILE A 276 1.66 -1.78 18.40
N ALA A 277 2.93 -2.19 18.43
CA ALA A 277 3.35 -3.38 19.15
C ALA A 277 3.00 -3.26 20.65
N GLY A 278 2.14 -4.14 21.16
CA GLY A 278 1.65 -4.09 22.54
C GLY A 278 0.60 -3.00 22.81
N HIS A 279 0.14 -2.29 21.78
CA HIS A 279 -0.92 -1.31 21.90
C HIS A 279 -2.29 -2.03 22.02
N TRP A 280 -3.19 -1.52 22.87
CA TRP A 280 -4.48 -2.18 23.13
C TRP A 280 -5.36 -2.38 21.88
N ALA A 281 -5.15 -1.55 20.85
CA ALA A 281 -5.87 -1.60 19.58
C ALA A 281 -5.14 -2.40 18.47
N GLU A 282 -4.00 -3.02 18.76
CA GLU A 282 -3.14 -3.69 17.75
C GLU A 282 -3.94 -4.67 16.87
N ALA A 283 -4.72 -5.55 17.49
CA ALA A 283 -5.52 -6.54 16.77
C ALA A 283 -6.62 -5.90 15.90
N ASP A 284 -7.25 -4.81 16.37
CA ASP A 284 -8.29 -4.13 15.62
C ASP A 284 -7.72 -3.34 14.44
N ILE A 285 -6.55 -2.70 14.62
CA ILE A 285 -5.80 -2.01 13.57
C ILE A 285 -5.37 -3.00 12.49
N GLN A 286 -4.84 -4.16 12.89
CA GLN A 286 -4.46 -5.21 11.97
C GLN A 286 -5.67 -5.73 11.17
N TRP A 287 -6.80 -5.98 11.84
CA TRP A 287 -8.06 -6.37 11.21
C TRP A 287 -8.53 -5.35 10.16
N ALA A 288 -8.50 -4.06 10.51
CA ALA A 288 -8.94 -2.99 9.63
C ALA A 288 -8.01 -2.81 8.43
N TYR A 289 -6.70 -2.98 8.61
CA TYR A 289 -5.72 -2.91 7.53
C TYR A 289 -5.91 -4.06 6.53
N GLU A 290 -6.05 -5.30 7.00
CA GLU A 290 -6.28 -6.50 6.18
C GLU A 290 -7.50 -6.39 5.26
N ARG A 291 -8.51 -5.61 5.68
CA ARG A 291 -9.77 -5.38 4.96
C ARG A 291 -9.80 -4.08 4.15
N GLY A 292 -8.68 -3.37 4.09
CA GLY A 292 -8.57 -2.10 3.36
C GLY A 292 -9.36 -0.93 3.96
N ILE A 293 -9.82 -1.04 5.21
CA ILE A 293 -10.55 0.03 5.90
C ILE A 293 -9.59 1.17 6.25
N VAL A 294 -8.37 0.83 6.68
CA VAL A 294 -7.34 1.79 7.08
C VAL A 294 -6.01 1.53 6.39
N ASN A 295 -5.19 2.57 6.35
CA ASN A 295 -3.80 2.53 5.91
C ASN A 295 -2.89 3.07 7.04
N GLY A 296 -1.61 2.71 6.98
CA GLY A 296 -0.58 3.36 7.80
C GLY A 296 -0.31 4.80 7.36
N ILE A 297 0.54 5.49 8.11
CA ILE A 297 1.01 6.84 7.80
C ILE A 297 2.38 6.86 7.11
N GLY A 298 2.94 5.68 6.82
CA GLY A 298 4.30 5.50 6.29
C GLY A 298 5.29 4.99 7.35
N ASN A 299 6.51 4.62 6.92
CA ASN A 299 7.60 4.14 7.79
C ASN A 299 7.24 2.95 8.70
N GLY A 300 6.35 2.07 8.26
CA GLY A 300 5.84 0.98 9.07
C GLY A 300 5.11 1.46 10.32
N LYS A 301 4.47 2.64 10.29
CA LYS A 301 3.70 3.20 11.41
C LYS A 301 2.22 3.39 11.07
N PHE A 302 1.38 3.27 12.08
CA PHE A 302 -0.05 3.54 11.98
C PHE A 302 -0.45 4.90 12.59
N ASP A 303 0.31 5.40 13.56
CA ASP A 303 0.00 6.49 14.48
C ASP A 303 -1.34 6.29 15.20
N PRO A 304 -1.40 5.40 16.21
CA PRO A 304 -2.65 5.11 16.93
C PRO A 304 -3.18 6.32 17.72
N THR A 305 -2.32 7.29 18.06
CA THR A 305 -2.66 8.49 18.83
C THR A 305 -3.07 9.68 17.98
N GLY A 306 -2.81 9.63 16.67
CA GLY A 306 -3.15 10.70 15.74
C GLY A 306 -4.63 11.03 15.74
N ILE A 307 -4.95 12.31 15.59
CA ILE A 307 -6.34 12.81 15.59
C ILE A 307 -7.01 12.52 14.25
N THR A 308 -8.23 12.00 14.28
CA THR A 308 -9.02 11.65 13.10
C THR A 308 -9.94 12.80 12.71
N THR A 309 -10.03 13.11 11.41
CA THR A 309 -10.99 14.10 10.89
C THR A 309 -12.34 13.48 10.57
N GLU A 310 -13.39 14.28 10.42
CA GLU A 310 -14.72 13.78 10.06
C GLU A 310 -14.72 12.99 8.75
N GLU A 311 -14.07 13.51 7.71
CA GLU A 311 -14.00 12.83 6.41
C GLU A 311 -13.23 11.51 6.45
N GLN A 312 -12.20 11.41 7.31
CA GLN A 312 -11.47 10.16 7.51
C GLN A 312 -12.37 9.14 8.21
N PHE A 313 -13.04 9.54 9.31
CA PHE A 313 -13.93 8.64 10.03
C PHE A 313 -15.10 8.16 9.16
N LEU A 314 -15.75 9.08 8.43
CA LEU A 314 -16.85 8.77 7.54
C LEU A 314 -16.42 7.80 6.41
N LYS A 315 -15.25 8.02 5.80
CA LYS A 315 -14.69 7.07 4.80
C LYS A 315 -14.53 5.69 5.40
N MET A 316 -13.83 5.58 6.54
CA MET A 316 -13.54 4.29 7.16
C MET A 316 -14.83 3.54 7.54
N LEU A 317 -15.80 4.26 8.12
CA LEU A 317 -17.10 3.71 8.50
C LEU A 317 -17.88 3.18 7.28
N LEU A 318 -17.97 3.96 6.20
CA LEU A 318 -18.74 3.57 5.02
C LEU A 318 -18.07 2.46 4.21
N ILE A 319 -16.74 2.41 4.14
CA ILE A 319 -16.00 1.28 3.55
C ILE A 319 -16.32 0.00 4.33
N ALA A 320 -16.28 0.07 5.66
CA ALA A 320 -16.54 -1.08 6.51
C ALA A 320 -17.99 -1.60 6.37
N MET A 321 -18.98 -0.71 6.30
CA MET A 321 -20.40 -1.12 6.26
C MET A 321 -20.92 -1.49 4.86
N ARG A 322 -20.27 -1.05 3.77
CA ARG A 322 -20.75 -1.29 2.38
C ARG A 322 -19.95 -2.33 1.61
N GLY A 323 -18.77 -2.73 2.09
CA GLY A 323 -17.82 -3.49 1.29
C GLY A 323 -17.15 -2.60 0.22
N LEU A 324 -16.00 -3.06 -0.28
CA LEU A 324 -15.16 -2.29 -1.19
C LEU A 324 -15.84 -2.10 -2.55
N THR A 325 -16.32 -0.88 -2.82
CA THR A 325 -16.53 -0.38 -4.19
C THR A 325 -15.94 1.03 -4.28
N GLU A 326 -14.65 1.12 -4.56
CA GLU A 326 -14.00 2.38 -4.91
C GLU A 326 -14.26 2.71 -6.39
N GLU A 327 -15.40 3.35 -6.66
CA GLU A 327 -15.67 4.07 -7.92
C GLU A 327 -14.84 5.38 -7.98
N PRO A 328 -14.53 5.91 -9.18
CA PRO A 328 -13.50 6.93 -9.43
C PRO A 328 -13.62 8.19 -8.55
N VAL A 329 -12.46 8.78 -8.25
CA VAL A 329 -12.28 9.87 -7.29
C VAL A 329 -12.91 11.17 -7.82
N SER A 330 -14.10 11.52 -7.33
CA SER A 330 -14.66 12.88 -7.47
C SER A 330 -13.85 13.87 -6.63
N THR A 331 -13.73 15.15 -7.03
CA THR A 331 -13.17 16.21 -6.17
C THR A 331 -14.28 16.94 -5.41
N PRO A 332 -14.15 17.17 -4.08
CA PRO A 332 -13.16 16.61 -3.14
C PRO A 332 -13.28 15.08 -3.01
N TRP A 333 -12.20 14.37 -2.70
CA TRP A 333 -12.16 12.90 -2.60
C TRP A 333 -13.22 12.30 -1.69
N SER A 334 -13.57 13.03 -0.62
CA SER A 334 -14.54 12.62 0.37
C SER A 334 -15.97 12.86 -0.09
N ARG A 335 -16.18 13.62 -1.18
CA ARG A 335 -17.49 14.06 -1.69
C ARG A 335 -18.49 12.91 -1.83
N LYS A 336 -18.10 11.77 -2.40
CA LYS A 336 -19.01 10.62 -2.54
C LYS A 336 -19.52 10.08 -1.20
N TYR A 337 -18.70 10.12 -0.15
CA TYR A 337 -19.09 9.70 1.20
C TYR A 337 -20.08 10.70 1.80
N TYR A 338 -19.86 12.00 1.62
CA TYR A 338 -20.80 13.03 2.05
C TYR A 338 -22.11 13.00 1.25
N GLU A 339 -22.07 12.82 -0.07
CA GLU A 339 -23.27 12.68 -0.91
C GLU A 339 -24.11 11.49 -0.46
N PHE A 340 -23.46 10.35 -0.17
CA PHE A 340 -24.13 9.19 0.41
C PHE A 340 -24.73 9.50 1.78
N ALA A 341 -23.92 10.04 2.70
CA ALA A 341 -24.34 10.35 4.06
C ALA A 341 -25.54 11.31 4.08
N LEU A 342 -25.49 12.38 3.28
CA LEU A 342 -26.58 13.34 3.13
C LEU A 342 -27.84 12.69 2.51
N ALA A 343 -27.69 11.83 1.50
CA ALA A 343 -28.81 11.10 0.91
C ALA A 343 -29.49 10.13 1.91
N TYR A 344 -28.72 9.63 2.87
CA TYR A 344 -29.18 8.77 3.96
C TYR A 344 -29.65 9.56 5.20
N GLY A 345 -29.47 10.88 5.21
CA GLY A 345 -29.90 11.78 6.27
C GLY A 345 -28.94 11.86 7.47
N TYR A 346 -27.70 11.42 7.33
CA TYR A 346 -26.71 11.36 8.40
C TYR A 346 -26.19 12.76 8.80
N PRO A 347 -25.84 12.96 10.09
CA PRO A 347 -25.32 14.22 10.59
C PRO A 347 -23.85 14.40 10.20
N VAL A 348 -23.62 15.01 9.04
CA VAL A 348 -22.28 15.32 8.51
C VAL A 348 -22.21 16.78 8.05
N TRP A 349 -21.02 17.37 8.08
CA TRP A 349 -20.77 18.78 7.75
C TRP A 349 -19.70 18.91 6.66
N PRO A 350 -20.08 18.86 5.36
CA PRO A 350 -19.14 18.97 4.24
C PRO A 350 -18.21 20.19 4.29
N GLU A 351 -18.63 21.30 4.88
CA GLU A 351 -17.83 22.51 5.01
C GLU A 351 -16.72 22.37 6.07
N GLN A 352 -16.89 21.47 7.04
CA GLN A 352 -15.96 21.20 8.15
C GLN A 352 -15.26 19.84 8.01
N ARG A 353 -15.36 19.21 6.83
CA ARG A 353 -14.95 17.82 6.59
C ARG A 353 -13.53 17.45 7.07
N SER A 354 -12.59 18.39 6.99
CA SER A 354 -11.18 18.19 7.35
C SER A 354 -10.86 18.58 8.80
N GLN A 355 -11.85 18.97 9.59
CA GLN A 355 -11.68 19.26 11.01
C GLN A 355 -11.68 17.95 11.83
N PRO A 356 -10.98 17.93 12.99
CA PRO A 356 -11.07 16.83 13.95
C PRO A 356 -12.52 16.48 14.33
N ILE A 357 -12.86 15.19 14.32
CA ILE A 357 -14.17 14.73 14.77
C ILE A 357 -14.15 14.48 16.29
N THR A 358 -15.22 14.88 16.97
CA THR A 358 -15.40 14.58 18.40
C THR A 358 -16.01 13.20 18.58
N ARG A 359 -15.79 12.59 19.75
CA ARG A 359 -16.42 11.32 20.10
C ARG A 359 -17.96 11.42 20.13
N ARG A 360 -18.53 12.59 20.44
CA ARG A 360 -19.98 12.84 20.33
C ARG A 360 -20.46 12.75 18.89
N ALA A 361 -19.81 13.44 17.95
CA ALA A 361 -20.18 13.37 16.53
C ALA A 361 -20.07 11.94 15.97
N VAL A 362 -19.08 11.16 16.43
CA VAL A 362 -18.99 9.72 16.13
C VAL A 362 -20.23 8.95 16.60
N ALA A 363 -20.71 9.22 17.82
CA ALA A 363 -21.91 8.57 18.36
C ALA A 363 -23.15 8.90 17.54
N GLU A 364 -23.34 10.17 17.19
CA GLU A 364 -24.45 10.64 16.34
C GLU A 364 -24.41 9.98 14.96
N LEU A 365 -23.23 9.91 14.34
CA LEU A 365 -23.06 9.30 13.04
C LEU A 365 -23.32 7.78 13.07
N ILE A 366 -22.80 7.07 14.08
CA ILE A 366 -23.05 5.63 14.24
C ILE A 366 -24.52 5.35 14.52
N ALA A 367 -25.17 6.11 15.41
CA ALA A 367 -26.61 5.97 15.66
C ALA A 367 -27.41 6.16 14.35
N ALA A 368 -27.03 7.17 13.56
CA ALA A 368 -27.66 7.43 12.27
C ALA A 368 -27.49 6.28 11.28
N THR A 369 -26.32 5.61 11.22
CA THR A 369 -26.15 4.43 10.35
C THR A 369 -26.98 3.23 10.80
N GLN A 370 -27.43 3.21 12.06
CA GLN A 370 -28.36 2.23 12.59
C GLN A 370 -29.83 2.61 12.40
N GLY A 371 -30.13 3.75 11.77
CA GLY A 371 -31.50 4.19 11.54
C GLY A 371 -32.05 5.15 12.61
N GLU A 372 -31.22 5.55 13.57
CA GLU A 372 -31.64 6.34 14.73
C GLU A 372 -31.24 7.82 14.58
N ARG A 373 -32.21 8.74 14.72
CA ARG A 373 -31.97 10.20 14.69
C ARG A 373 -31.70 10.74 16.10
N LEU A 374 -30.52 10.43 16.65
CA LEU A 374 -30.12 10.85 17.99
C LEU A 374 -29.02 11.91 17.96
N THR A 375 -29.01 12.81 18.95
CA THR A 375 -27.99 13.86 19.09
C THR A 375 -27.47 13.93 20.53
N GLY A 376 -26.28 14.50 20.71
CA GLY A 376 -25.73 14.78 22.04
C GLY A 376 -25.59 13.53 22.91
N ASN A 377 -26.11 13.62 24.13
CA ASN A 377 -26.02 12.56 25.11
C ASN A 377 -26.90 11.35 24.77
N ASP A 378 -27.97 11.53 24.00
CA ASP A 378 -28.86 10.43 23.61
C ASP A 378 -28.16 9.47 22.64
N ALA A 379 -27.38 10.01 21.69
CA ALA A 379 -26.57 9.21 20.80
C ALA A 379 -25.46 8.45 21.56
N ILE A 380 -24.84 9.10 22.54
CA ILE A 380 -23.83 8.46 23.40
C ILE A 380 -24.47 7.32 24.20
N GLN A 381 -25.61 7.57 24.85
CA GLN A 381 -26.33 6.57 25.63
C GLN A 381 -26.74 5.37 24.75
N TYR A 382 -27.20 5.63 23.53
CA TYR A 382 -27.53 4.58 22.57
C TYR A 382 -26.34 3.66 22.26
N LEU A 383 -25.15 4.21 22.01
CA LEU A 383 -23.94 3.41 21.78
C LEU A 383 -23.56 2.58 23.02
N LEU A 384 -23.74 3.11 24.23
CA LEU A 384 -23.46 2.40 25.48
C LEU A 384 -24.47 1.26 25.68
N ASP A 385 -25.76 1.51 25.50
CA ASP A 385 -26.84 0.53 25.68
C ASP A 385 -26.74 -0.63 24.67
N LYS A 386 -26.36 -0.32 23.43
CA LYS A 386 -26.14 -1.32 22.37
C LYS A 386 -24.77 -2.01 22.45
N GLY A 387 -23.92 -1.66 23.42
CA GLY A 387 -22.57 -2.25 23.58
C GLY A 387 -21.60 -1.90 22.44
N LEU A 388 -21.91 -0.84 21.68
CA LEU A 388 -21.07 -0.30 20.59
C LEU A 388 -19.92 0.56 21.13
N SER A 389 -20.02 1.01 22.38
CA SER A 389 -18.93 1.63 23.13
C SER A 389 -18.96 1.22 24.60
N SER A 390 -17.80 1.21 25.26
CA SER A 390 -17.68 1.05 26.71
C SER A 390 -17.25 2.34 27.41
N GLY A 391 -17.25 3.45 26.68
CA GLY A 391 -16.62 4.70 27.12
C GLY A 391 -15.09 4.58 27.18
N LYS A 392 -14.44 5.67 27.62
CA LYS A 392 -12.99 5.77 27.80
C LYS A 392 -12.55 5.37 29.20
N THR A 393 -13.35 5.72 30.21
CA THR A 393 -13.11 5.33 31.62
C THR A 393 -14.20 4.44 32.19
N SER A 394 -15.45 4.65 31.79
CA SER A 394 -16.61 3.85 32.21
C SER A 394 -17.73 3.92 31.18
N ALA A 395 -18.63 2.94 31.20
CA ALA A 395 -19.81 2.88 30.34
C ALA A 395 -20.92 3.85 30.81
N THR A 396 -20.59 5.13 30.92
CA THR A 396 -21.50 6.23 31.29
C THR A 396 -21.31 7.38 30.32
N ILE A 397 -22.29 8.29 30.22
CA ILE A 397 -22.19 9.48 29.35
C ILE A 397 -20.94 10.32 29.69
N GLU A 398 -20.65 10.51 30.98
CA GLU A 398 -19.44 11.22 31.43
C GLU A 398 -18.16 10.45 31.10
N GLY A 399 -18.14 9.14 31.42
CA GLY A 399 -17.01 8.26 31.14
C GLY A 399 -16.77 8.00 29.65
N TYR A 400 -17.69 8.41 28.77
CA TYR A 400 -17.54 8.37 27.32
C TYR A 400 -16.64 9.50 26.77
N PHE A 401 -16.53 10.64 27.48
CA PHE A 401 -15.78 11.83 27.04
C PHE A 401 -16.22 12.32 25.65
N GLY A 402 -17.47 12.77 25.52
CA GLY A 402 -18.05 13.17 24.23
C GLY A 402 -17.35 14.35 23.54
N ASP A 403 -16.73 15.26 24.31
CA ASP A 403 -16.04 16.44 23.78
C ASP A 403 -14.59 16.19 23.36
N ASP A 404 -14.02 15.05 23.74
CA ASP A 404 -12.66 14.67 23.29
C ASP A 404 -12.65 14.40 21.78
N TYR A 405 -11.54 14.78 21.14
CA TYR A 405 -11.28 14.38 19.76
C TYR A 405 -10.95 12.89 19.67
N LEU A 406 -11.36 12.29 18.56
CA LEU A 406 -11.19 10.87 18.30
C LEU A 406 -9.77 10.57 17.80
N THR A 407 -9.09 9.61 18.42
CA THR A 407 -7.82 9.09 17.88
C THR A 407 -8.05 8.05 16.78
N ARG A 408 -7.04 7.80 15.96
CA ARG A 408 -7.08 6.77 14.89
C ARG A 408 -7.33 5.37 15.44
N ALA A 409 -6.75 5.02 16.59
CA ALA A 409 -7.01 3.73 17.23
C ALA A 409 -8.46 3.63 17.74
N GLU A 410 -8.99 4.70 18.35
CA GLU A 410 -10.39 4.73 18.79
C GLU A 410 -11.35 4.62 17.60
N ALA A 411 -11.07 5.31 16.49
CA ALA A 411 -11.85 5.22 15.26
C ALA A 411 -11.99 3.78 14.78
N VAL A 412 -10.87 3.05 14.71
CA VAL A 412 -10.85 1.64 14.32
C VAL A 412 -11.65 0.79 15.31
N ARG A 413 -11.53 1.03 16.62
CA ARG A 413 -12.29 0.31 17.65
C ARG A 413 -13.81 0.51 17.50
N PHE A 414 -14.27 1.73 17.25
CA PHE A 414 -15.68 2.01 16.98
C PHE A 414 -16.18 1.26 15.76
N ILE A 415 -15.43 1.30 14.66
CA ILE A 415 -15.80 0.60 13.42
C ILE A 415 -15.85 -0.91 13.65
N ARG A 416 -14.87 -1.48 14.35
CA ARG A 416 -14.87 -2.91 14.72
C ARG A 416 -16.12 -3.27 15.51
N ASN A 417 -16.49 -2.48 16.50
CA ASN A 417 -17.71 -2.70 17.28
C ASN A 417 -18.97 -2.62 16.40
N VAL A 418 -19.05 -1.65 15.47
CA VAL A 418 -20.20 -1.56 14.56
C VAL A 418 -20.32 -2.83 13.71
N ILE A 419 -19.24 -3.27 13.07
CA ILE A 419 -19.28 -4.45 12.19
C ILE A 419 -19.57 -5.75 12.95
N THR A 420 -19.13 -5.85 14.21
CA THR A 420 -19.24 -7.09 14.99
C THR A 420 -20.48 -7.17 15.87
N LYS A 421 -21.03 -6.04 16.32
CA LYS A 421 -22.08 -6.00 17.35
C LYS A 421 -23.33 -5.24 16.94
N ALA A 422 -23.26 -4.36 15.93
CA ALA A 422 -24.42 -3.57 15.57
C ALA A 422 -25.52 -4.43 14.94
N GLU A 423 -26.76 -4.02 15.20
CA GLU A 423 -27.97 -4.68 14.69
C GLU A 423 -28.02 -4.61 13.16
N HIS A 424 -27.62 -3.48 12.59
CA HIS A 424 -27.54 -3.27 11.15
C HIS A 424 -26.08 -3.11 10.70
N LYS A 425 -25.59 -4.11 9.96
CA LYS A 425 -24.25 -4.10 9.34
C LYS A 425 -24.20 -3.31 8.03
N THR A 426 -25.33 -3.17 7.32
CA THR A 426 -25.52 -2.19 6.25
C THR A 426 -25.98 -0.85 6.82
N PRO A 427 -25.58 0.29 6.19
CA PRO A 427 -26.08 1.60 6.60
C PRO A 427 -27.60 1.71 6.35
N GLN A 428 -28.36 2.14 7.36
CA GLN A 428 -29.81 2.35 7.28
C GLN A 428 -30.13 3.79 6.90
N ARG A 429 -31.14 3.97 6.04
CA ARG A 429 -31.62 5.32 5.68
C ARG A 429 -32.53 5.86 6.78
N LEU A 430 -32.27 7.08 7.24
CA LEU A 430 -33.16 7.75 8.19
C LEU A 430 -34.47 8.12 7.49
N SER A 431 -35.61 7.69 8.04
CA SER A 431 -36.91 8.11 7.55
C SER A 431 -37.07 9.63 7.69
N THR A 432 -37.73 10.25 6.70
CA THR A 432 -38.06 11.67 6.67
C THR A 432 -39.06 12.06 7.74
#